data_AF-A0AAE4Q404-F1
#
_entry.id   AF-A0AAE4Q404-F1
#
_cell.length_a   1.000
_cell.length_b   1.000
_cell.length_c   1.000
_cell.angle_alpha   90.00
_cell.angle_beta   90.00
_cell.angle_gamma   90.00
#
_symmetry.space_group_name_H-M   'P 1'
#
loop_
_entity.id
_entity.type
_entity.pdbx_description
1 polymer ?
#
loop_
_entity_poly.entity_id
_entity_poly.type
_entity_poly.pdbx_seq_one_letter_code
_entity_poly.pdbx_strand_id
1 'polypeptide(L)'
;MKKHIKNWKTLNKNGLKLSLTCGLNWLIKIVFKGQFYLFSAVFCGLLTYYMPQDIQLFTVRVLELIIMLKVIIDVTHTALSRDFKRMKTPLFLGVMYVFFLAGNSYIKAHLLTEVMVNYLLSFWLISLFFATLVTVIQPRLFKHYLFKKVIDKEYLGIRKFTDSLPPEINFYKDADEEDADKRMRLINQNVIKHPYQEVVELSFLNREVITAIGYKAVPFEKETERTFIDDDTIYYPIFTVYPFASLEGKSDFYHILMKLKLSRKAAFIKNGERLLTRDF
;
A
#
# COMPACT_ATOMS: atom_id res chain seq x y z
N MET A 1 -26.85 24.73 -13.71
CA MET A 1 -27.25 23.33 -13.41
C MET A 1 -27.34 22.41 -14.64
N LYS A 2 -28.11 22.74 -15.70
CA LYS A 2 -28.29 21.84 -16.87
C LYS A 2 -26.99 21.46 -17.61
N LYS A 3 -25.97 22.32 -17.66
CA LYS A 3 -24.67 22.06 -18.31
C LYS A 3 -23.83 21.02 -17.55
N HIS A 4 -23.76 21.10 -16.22
CA HIS A 4 -23.05 20.11 -15.39
C HIS A 4 -23.71 18.72 -15.41
N ILE A 5 -25.05 18.67 -15.46
CA ILE A 5 -25.81 17.41 -15.58
C ILE A 5 -25.60 16.76 -16.96
N LYS A 6 -25.49 17.57 -18.03
CA LYS A 6 -25.20 17.08 -19.39
C LYS A 6 -23.79 16.47 -19.49
N ASN A 7 -22.80 17.08 -18.84
CA ASN A 7 -21.43 16.56 -18.73
C ASN A 7 -21.33 15.27 -17.89
N TRP A 8 -22.31 15.02 -17.01
CA TRP A 8 -22.36 13.79 -16.21
C TRP A 8 -22.77 12.56 -17.04
N LYS A 9 -23.49 12.75 -18.16
CA LYS A 9 -23.87 11.65 -19.07
C LYS A 9 -22.71 11.17 -19.95
N THR A 10 -21.69 12.00 -20.17
CA THR A 10 -20.49 11.67 -20.96
C THR A 10 -19.35 11.09 -20.12
N LEU A 11 -19.57 10.91 -18.81
CA LEU A 11 -18.59 10.35 -17.89
C LEU A 11 -18.31 8.88 -18.18
N ASN A 12 -17.02 8.53 -18.21
CA ASN A 12 -16.60 7.15 -18.36
C ASN A 12 -17.02 6.32 -17.12
N LYS A 13 -18.08 5.51 -17.29
CA LYS A 13 -18.67 4.69 -16.23
C LYS A 13 -17.65 3.72 -15.61
N ASN A 14 -16.71 3.21 -16.40
CA ASN A 14 -15.69 2.27 -15.93
C ASN A 14 -14.64 2.99 -15.08
N GLY A 15 -14.24 4.20 -15.48
CA GLY A 15 -13.32 5.05 -14.71
C GLY A 15 -13.88 5.43 -13.34
N LEU A 16 -15.12 5.88 -13.28
CA LEU A 16 -15.81 6.17 -12.02
C LEU A 16 -15.97 4.92 -11.14
N LYS A 17 -16.39 3.79 -11.73
CA LYS A 17 -16.53 2.53 -11.00
C LYS A 17 -15.21 2.07 -10.39
N LEU A 18 -14.13 2.14 -11.16
CA LEU A 18 -12.80 1.75 -10.68
C LEU A 18 -12.33 2.68 -9.56
N SER A 19 -12.51 3.99 -9.73
CA SER A 19 -12.14 5.00 -8.74
C SER A 19 -12.92 4.84 -7.44
N LEU A 20 -14.22 4.56 -7.53
CA LEU A 20 -15.07 4.27 -6.38
C LEU A 20 -14.63 2.98 -5.68
N THR A 21 -14.27 1.94 -6.44
CA THR A 21 -13.72 0.70 -5.87
C THR A 21 -12.40 0.95 -5.14
N CYS A 22 -11.52 1.78 -5.70
CA CYS A 22 -10.27 2.17 -5.06
C CYS A 22 -10.52 2.99 -3.77
N GLY A 23 -11.41 3.97 -3.83
CA GLY A 23 -11.82 4.79 -2.70
C GLY A 23 -12.45 3.95 -1.57
N LEU A 24 -13.35 3.03 -1.91
CA LEU A 24 -13.96 2.11 -0.95
C LEU A 24 -12.92 1.18 -0.33
N ASN A 25 -12.00 0.64 -1.12
CA ASN A 25 -10.92 -0.19 -0.62
C ASN A 25 -10.06 0.55 0.41
N TRP A 26 -9.69 1.80 0.10
CA TRP A 26 -8.97 2.66 1.02
C TRP A 26 -9.78 3.01 2.28
N LEU A 27 -11.07 3.33 2.12
CA LEU A 27 -11.97 3.69 3.22
C LEU A 27 -12.13 2.54 4.22
N ILE A 28 -12.41 1.31 3.75
CA ILE A 28 -12.55 0.13 4.60
C ILE A 28 -11.28 -0.05 5.45
N LYS A 29 -10.10 0.07 4.83
CA LYS A 29 -8.82 -0.06 5.56
C LYS A 29 -8.68 1.00 6.65
N ILE A 30 -9.09 2.24 6.39
CA ILE A 30 -9.03 3.32 7.38
C ILE A 30 -10.04 3.10 8.50
N VAL A 31 -11.27 2.75 8.19
CA VAL A 31 -12.34 2.59 9.18
C VAL A 31 -11.99 1.47 10.15
N PHE A 32 -11.67 0.27 9.66
CA PHE A 32 -11.40 -0.87 10.54
C PHE A 32 -10.11 -0.70 11.37
N LYS A 33 -9.05 -0.13 10.77
CA LYS A 33 -7.84 0.18 11.54
C LYS A 33 -8.08 1.28 12.56
N GLY A 34 -8.70 2.37 12.14
CA GLY A 34 -9.00 3.52 12.97
C GLY A 34 -9.88 3.12 14.16
N GLN A 35 -10.99 2.43 13.90
CA GLN A 35 -11.89 1.89 14.92
C GLN A 35 -11.14 1.04 15.95
N PHE A 36 -10.31 0.09 15.50
CA PHE A 36 -9.53 -0.75 16.41
C PHE A 36 -8.58 0.06 17.29
N TYR A 37 -7.87 1.03 16.72
CA TYR A 37 -7.00 1.90 17.50
C TYR A 37 -7.79 2.73 18.52
N LEU A 38 -8.88 3.37 18.12
CA LEU A 38 -9.72 4.16 19.03
C LEU A 38 -10.24 3.32 20.19
N PHE A 39 -10.73 2.11 19.91
CA PHE A 39 -11.17 1.19 20.97
C PHE A 39 -10.02 0.75 21.87
N SER A 40 -8.83 0.53 21.31
CA SER A 40 -7.64 0.23 22.10
C SER A 40 -7.30 1.37 23.06
N ALA A 41 -7.34 2.62 22.60
CA ALA A 41 -7.09 3.78 23.46
C ALA A 41 -8.10 3.87 24.61
N VAL A 42 -9.40 3.78 24.31
CA VAL A 42 -10.45 3.80 25.34
C VAL A 42 -10.27 2.65 26.32
N PHE A 43 -10.05 1.43 25.82
CA PHE A 43 -9.89 0.24 26.64
C PHE A 43 -8.67 0.35 27.55
N CYS A 44 -7.52 0.84 27.05
CA CYS A 44 -6.36 1.14 27.88
C CYS A 44 -6.67 2.18 28.96
N GLY A 45 -7.45 3.22 28.65
CA GLY A 45 -7.90 4.21 29.62
C GLY A 45 -8.75 3.61 30.73
N LEU A 46 -9.68 2.71 30.37
CA LEU A 46 -10.53 1.98 31.32
C LEU A 46 -9.71 1.04 32.22
N LEU A 47 -8.72 0.33 31.67
CA LEU A 47 -7.88 -0.61 32.43
C LEU A 47 -7.06 0.06 33.54
N THR A 48 -6.86 1.37 33.47
CA THR A 48 -6.21 2.11 34.57
C THR A 48 -7.01 2.06 35.88
N TYR A 49 -8.28 1.65 35.86
CA TYR A 49 -9.09 1.39 37.05
C TYR A 49 -8.48 0.33 37.98
N TYR A 50 -7.77 -0.64 37.43
CA TYR A 50 -7.13 -1.70 38.22
C TYR A 50 -5.81 -1.26 38.85
N MET A 51 -5.37 -0.03 38.61
CA MET A 51 -4.17 0.53 39.24
C MET A 51 -4.54 1.15 40.59
N PRO A 52 -3.66 1.03 41.61
CA PRO A 52 -3.76 1.85 42.81
C PRO A 52 -3.81 3.35 42.45
N GLN A 53 -4.61 4.13 43.16
CA GLN A 53 -4.92 5.52 42.81
C GLN A 53 -3.67 6.41 42.64
N ASP A 54 -2.68 6.25 43.50
CA ASP A 54 -1.42 7.02 43.42
C ASP A 54 -0.62 6.68 42.15
N ILE A 55 -0.56 5.39 41.81
CA ILE A 55 0.10 4.88 40.61
C ILE A 55 -0.65 5.35 39.37
N GLN A 56 -1.97 5.26 39.39
CA GLN A 56 -2.83 5.68 38.29
C GLN A 56 -2.62 7.15 37.93
N LEU A 57 -2.67 8.05 38.92
CA LEU A 57 -2.48 9.48 38.73
C LEU A 57 -1.08 9.79 38.19
N PHE A 58 -0.05 9.13 38.73
CA PHE A 58 1.32 9.27 38.25
C PHE A 58 1.45 8.80 36.79
N THR A 59 0.94 7.61 36.47
CA THR A 59 0.98 7.04 35.12
C THR A 59 0.30 7.93 34.09
N VAL A 60 -0.90 8.43 34.38
CA VAL A 60 -1.64 9.30 33.43
C VAL A 60 -0.90 10.62 33.20
N ARG A 61 -0.35 11.25 34.25
CA ARG A 61 0.43 12.50 34.12
C ARG A 61 1.74 12.32 33.37
N VAL A 62 2.46 11.24 33.63
CA VAL A 62 3.70 10.93 32.90
C VAL A 62 3.39 10.67 31.42
N LEU A 63 2.33 9.91 31.14
CA LEU A 63 1.88 9.64 29.77
C LEU A 63 1.45 10.93 29.06
N GLU A 64 0.73 11.82 29.74
CA GLU A 64 0.36 13.15 29.25
C GLU A 64 1.60 13.94 28.83
N LEU A 65 2.59 14.02 29.71
CA LEU A 65 3.84 14.75 29.46
C LEU A 65 4.60 14.17 28.26
N ILE A 66 4.73 12.84 28.19
CA ILE A 66 5.39 12.16 27.05
C ILE A 66 4.66 12.46 25.74
N ILE A 67 3.33 12.38 25.74
CA ILE A 67 2.51 12.62 24.55
C ILE A 67 2.59 14.08 24.11
N MET A 68 2.46 15.02 25.05
CA MET A 68 2.57 16.46 24.77
C MET A 68 3.94 16.81 24.19
N LEU A 69 5.03 16.34 24.82
CA LEU A 69 6.38 16.55 24.30
C LEU A 69 6.53 15.98 22.89
N LYS A 70 6.04 14.77 22.65
CA LYS A 70 6.13 14.13 21.33
C LYS A 70 5.34 14.88 20.27
N VAL A 71 4.11 15.30 20.58
CA VAL A 71 3.30 16.12 19.66
C VAL A 71 4.00 17.44 19.36
N ILE A 72 4.55 18.13 20.36
CA ILE A 72 5.28 19.39 20.16
C ILE A 72 6.50 19.19 19.27
N ILE A 73 7.32 18.15 19.53
CA ILE A 73 8.50 17.83 18.73
C ILE A 73 8.09 17.54 17.27
N ASP A 74 7.11 16.67 17.07
CA ASP A 74 6.66 16.26 15.74
C ASP A 74 6.03 17.42 14.96
N VAL A 75 5.25 18.29 15.62
CA VAL A 75 4.65 19.48 15.01
C VAL A 75 5.72 20.51 14.68
N THR A 76 6.66 20.78 15.59
CA THR A 76 7.77 21.74 15.38
C THR A 76 8.65 21.29 14.23
N HIS A 77 9.01 20.01 14.20
CA HIS A 77 9.81 19.42 13.12
C HIS A 77 9.05 19.45 11.79
N THR A 78 7.74 19.21 11.80
CA THR A 78 6.90 19.32 10.60
C THR A 78 6.83 20.77 10.09
N ALA A 79 6.68 21.74 10.98
CA ALA A 79 6.67 23.16 10.63
C ALA A 79 8.02 23.61 10.06
N LEU A 80 9.12 23.16 10.67
CA LEU A 80 10.49 23.49 10.24
C LEU A 80 10.81 22.86 8.87
N SER A 81 10.43 21.59 8.67
CA SER A 81 10.67 20.87 7.41
C SER A 81 9.69 21.23 6.28
N ARG A 82 8.61 21.98 6.59
CA ARG A 82 7.47 22.27 5.69
C ARG A 82 6.82 21.02 5.08
N ASP A 83 7.09 19.83 5.63
CA ASP A 83 6.56 18.56 5.15
C ASP A 83 5.26 18.22 5.87
N PHE A 84 4.17 18.92 5.52
CA PHE A 84 2.84 18.71 6.11
C PHE A 84 2.32 17.26 6.01
N LYS A 85 2.92 16.40 5.16
CA LYS A 85 2.55 14.98 5.12
C LYS A 85 2.85 14.27 6.44
N ARG A 86 3.83 14.75 7.21
CA ARG A 86 4.24 14.21 8.52
C ARG A 86 3.27 14.57 9.66
N MET A 87 2.39 15.56 9.46
CA MET A 87 1.40 15.99 10.45
C MET A 87 0.39 14.89 10.83
N LYS A 88 0.24 13.87 9.99
CA LYS A 88 -0.67 12.73 10.24
C LYS A 88 -0.35 12.00 11.54
N THR A 89 0.93 11.84 11.86
CA THR A 89 1.38 11.10 13.06
C THR A 89 1.03 11.80 14.37
N PRO A 90 1.40 13.09 14.59
CA PRO A 90 1.03 13.79 15.81
C PRO A 90 -0.48 13.97 15.95
N LEU A 91 -1.21 14.20 14.86
CA LEU A 91 -2.68 14.26 14.89
C LEU A 91 -3.29 12.93 15.33
N PHE A 92 -2.84 11.82 14.77
CA PHE A 92 -3.31 10.50 15.16
C PHE A 92 -3.02 10.20 16.63
N LEU A 93 -1.82 10.53 17.09
CA LEU A 93 -1.41 10.33 18.48
C LEU A 93 -2.22 11.20 19.46
N GLY A 94 -2.48 12.47 19.10
CA GLY A 94 -3.34 13.37 19.87
C GLY A 94 -4.79 12.86 19.96
N VAL A 95 -5.37 12.43 18.84
CA VAL A 95 -6.72 11.84 18.82
C VAL A 95 -6.77 10.60 19.72
N MET A 96 -5.80 9.70 19.61
CA MET A 96 -5.70 8.51 20.46
C MET A 96 -5.63 8.85 21.94
N TYR A 97 -4.87 9.89 22.30
CA TYR A 97 -4.76 10.34 23.68
C TYR A 97 -6.09 10.89 24.23
N VAL A 98 -6.84 11.67 23.43
CA VAL A 98 -8.17 12.16 23.83
C VAL A 98 -9.12 10.99 24.13
N PHE A 99 -9.10 9.93 23.32
CA PHE A 99 -9.91 8.73 23.55
C PHE A 99 -9.45 7.94 24.78
N PHE A 100 -8.14 7.88 25.04
CA PHE A 100 -7.60 7.31 26.27
C PHE A 100 -8.10 8.08 27.51
N LEU A 101 -8.04 9.41 27.47
CA LEU A 101 -8.57 10.26 28.54
C LEU A 101 -10.07 10.08 28.73
N ALA A 102 -10.84 9.90 27.67
CA ALA A 102 -12.27 9.60 27.77
C ALA A 102 -12.51 8.29 28.56
N GLY A 103 -11.72 7.24 28.29
CA GLY A 103 -11.74 6.00 29.07
C GLY A 103 -11.34 6.22 30.53
N ASN A 104 -10.25 6.94 30.80
CA ASN A 104 -9.81 7.23 32.18
C ASN A 104 -10.79 8.12 32.96
N SER A 105 -11.48 9.04 32.30
CA SER A 105 -12.50 9.88 32.95
C SER A 105 -13.77 9.09 33.27
N TYR A 106 -14.14 8.11 32.42
CA TYR A 106 -15.31 7.26 32.63
C TYR A 106 -15.25 6.52 33.98
N ILE A 107 -14.09 5.97 34.32
CA ILE A 107 -13.88 5.18 35.56
C ILE A 107 -13.85 6.02 36.83
N LYS A 108 -13.70 7.35 36.72
CA LYS A 108 -13.84 8.27 37.86
C LYS A 108 -15.31 8.48 38.24
N ALA A 109 -16.22 8.28 37.29
CA ALA A 109 -17.65 8.47 37.47
C ALA A 109 -18.43 7.15 37.63
N HIS A 110 -17.85 6.02 37.22
CA HIS A 110 -18.53 4.72 37.18
C HIS A 110 -17.65 3.59 37.72
N LEU A 111 -18.26 2.65 38.43
CA LEU A 111 -17.62 1.39 38.84
C LEU A 111 -17.56 0.42 37.65
N LEU A 112 -16.39 -0.17 37.43
CA LEU A 112 -16.21 -1.23 36.44
C LEU A 112 -16.55 -2.59 37.07
N THR A 113 -17.60 -3.23 36.56
CA THR A 113 -17.90 -4.62 36.89
C THR A 113 -17.06 -5.58 36.04
N GLU A 114 -16.70 -6.74 36.59
CA GLU A 114 -15.94 -7.77 35.87
C GLU A 114 -16.65 -8.22 34.58
N VAL A 115 -17.98 -8.33 34.62
CA VAL A 115 -18.80 -8.66 33.45
C VAL A 115 -18.64 -7.63 32.33
N MET A 116 -18.65 -6.33 32.68
CA MET A 116 -18.45 -5.26 31.69
C MET A 116 -17.05 -5.31 31.08
N VAL A 117 -16.02 -5.56 31.89
CA VAL A 117 -14.64 -5.68 31.41
C VAL A 117 -14.47 -6.87 30.48
N ASN A 118 -15.08 -8.02 30.80
CA ASN A 118 -15.06 -9.19 29.93
C ASN A 118 -15.75 -8.91 28.59
N TYR A 119 -16.88 -8.18 28.56
CA TYR A 119 -17.52 -7.78 27.31
C TYR A 119 -16.66 -6.80 26.50
N LEU A 120 -16.04 -5.83 27.15
CA LEU A 120 -15.13 -4.87 26.50
C LEU A 120 -13.91 -5.56 25.92
N LEU A 121 -13.30 -6.50 26.65
CA LEU A 121 -12.20 -7.33 26.17
C LEU A 121 -12.63 -8.16 24.96
N SER A 122 -13.79 -8.81 25.04
CA SER A 122 -14.34 -9.61 23.94
C SER A 122 -14.54 -8.73 22.68
N PHE A 123 -15.12 -7.55 22.86
CA PHE A 123 -15.33 -6.60 21.77
C PHE A 123 -14.01 -6.09 21.17
N TRP A 124 -13.02 -5.82 22.02
CA TRP A 124 -11.67 -5.42 21.59
C TRP A 124 -11.01 -6.53 20.76
N LEU A 125 -11.11 -7.80 21.19
CA LEU A 125 -10.60 -8.96 20.45
C LEU A 125 -11.30 -9.14 19.08
N ILE A 126 -12.63 -8.98 19.04
CA ILE A 126 -13.38 -9.02 17.78
C ILE A 126 -12.92 -7.89 16.84
N SER A 127 -12.73 -6.67 17.37
CA SER A 127 -12.22 -5.55 16.59
C SER A 127 -10.80 -5.80 16.07
N LEU A 128 -9.93 -6.42 16.87
CA LEU A 128 -8.58 -6.82 16.46
C LEU A 128 -8.64 -7.84 15.32
N PHE A 129 -9.51 -8.84 15.45
CA PHE A 129 -9.72 -9.85 14.41
C PHE A 129 -10.15 -9.22 13.07
N PHE A 130 -11.14 -8.32 13.08
CA PHE A 130 -11.55 -7.65 11.85
C PHE A 130 -10.47 -6.72 11.28
N ALA A 131 -9.77 -5.95 12.13
CA ALA A 131 -8.70 -5.08 11.68
C ALA A 131 -7.53 -5.86 11.05
N THR A 132 -7.18 -7.02 11.59
CA THR A 132 -6.15 -7.91 11.03
C THR A 132 -6.62 -8.54 9.73
N LEU A 133 -7.86 -9.05 9.68
CA LEU A 133 -8.47 -9.62 8.48
C LEU A 133 -8.47 -8.61 7.33
N VAL A 134 -8.95 -7.39 7.58
CA VAL A 134 -8.95 -6.28 6.61
C VAL A 134 -7.53 -5.93 6.18
N THR A 135 -6.56 -5.91 7.08
CA THR A 135 -5.18 -5.55 6.75
C THR A 135 -4.48 -6.59 5.88
N VAL A 136 -4.79 -7.88 6.06
CA VAL A 136 -4.11 -8.99 5.37
C VAL A 136 -4.84 -9.41 4.10
N ILE A 137 -6.16 -9.60 4.17
CA ILE A 137 -6.95 -10.20 3.10
C ILE A 137 -7.35 -9.15 2.06
N GLN A 138 -7.80 -7.98 2.51
CA GLN A 138 -8.36 -6.97 1.59
C GLN A 138 -7.37 -6.50 0.51
N PRO A 139 -6.09 -6.21 0.79
CA PRO A 139 -5.14 -5.83 -0.26
C PRO A 139 -4.91 -6.95 -1.28
N ARG A 140 -4.96 -8.22 -0.86
CA ARG A 140 -4.83 -9.38 -1.74
C ARG A 140 -6.04 -9.52 -2.66
N LEU A 141 -7.25 -9.36 -2.11
CA LEU A 141 -8.49 -9.38 -2.89
C LEU A 141 -8.53 -8.23 -3.90
N PHE A 142 -8.13 -7.02 -3.49
CA PHE A 142 -8.08 -5.86 -4.39
C PHE A 142 -7.06 -6.07 -5.50
N LYS A 143 -5.85 -6.57 -5.19
CA LYS A 143 -4.83 -6.92 -6.19
C LYS A 143 -5.34 -8.00 -7.16
N HIS A 144 -6.03 -9.02 -6.65
CA HIS A 144 -6.66 -10.04 -7.50
C HIS A 144 -7.73 -9.45 -8.41
N TYR A 145 -8.59 -8.57 -7.89
CA TYR A 145 -9.59 -7.86 -8.69
C TYR A 145 -8.94 -7.07 -9.84
N LEU A 146 -7.86 -6.32 -9.55
CA LEU A 146 -7.15 -5.54 -10.55
C LEU A 146 -6.55 -6.41 -11.65
N PHE A 147 -5.88 -7.51 -11.31
CA PHE A 147 -5.37 -8.45 -12.32
C PHE A 147 -6.46 -9.20 -13.08
N LYS A 148 -7.61 -9.43 -12.45
CA LYS A 148 -8.72 -10.10 -13.12
C LYS A 148 -9.40 -9.17 -14.13
N LYS A 149 -9.59 -7.89 -13.79
CA LYS A 149 -10.48 -6.98 -14.54
C LYS A 149 -9.77 -5.84 -15.27
N VAL A 150 -8.66 -5.33 -14.76
CA VAL A 150 -8.05 -4.07 -15.23
C VAL A 150 -6.70 -4.29 -15.91
N ILE A 151 -5.81 -5.05 -15.27
CA ILE A 151 -4.42 -5.24 -15.68
C ILE A 151 -4.24 -6.67 -16.17
N ASP A 152 -3.53 -6.85 -17.27
CA ASP A 152 -3.13 -8.16 -17.75
C ASP A 152 -1.93 -8.69 -16.95
N LYS A 153 -2.18 -9.76 -16.20
CA LYS A 153 -1.19 -10.38 -15.32
C LYS A 153 -0.19 -11.24 -16.11
N GLU A 154 -0.63 -11.86 -17.20
CA GLU A 154 0.17 -12.80 -18.00
C GLU A 154 1.18 -12.02 -18.84
N TYR A 155 0.74 -10.92 -19.45
CA TYR A 155 1.62 -9.99 -20.15
C TYR A 155 2.72 -9.42 -19.25
N LEU A 156 2.40 -9.10 -17.98
CA LEU A 156 3.38 -8.64 -16.99
C LEU A 156 4.36 -9.74 -16.51
N GLY A 157 4.20 -10.99 -16.95
CA GLY A 157 5.03 -12.11 -16.52
C GLY A 157 4.89 -12.46 -15.03
N ILE A 158 3.81 -12.01 -14.37
CA ILE A 158 3.56 -12.32 -12.95
C ILE A 158 2.98 -13.73 -12.87
N ARG A 159 3.80 -14.69 -12.45
CA ARG A 159 3.43 -16.10 -12.42
C ARG A 159 3.89 -16.80 -11.15
N LYS A 160 3.35 -18.00 -10.90
CA LYS A 160 3.98 -18.96 -9.98
C LYS A 160 5.09 -19.70 -10.73
N PHE A 161 6.07 -20.22 -10.00
CA PHE A 161 7.17 -20.99 -10.60
C PHE A 161 6.70 -22.25 -11.35
N THR A 162 5.54 -22.79 -10.98
CA THR A 162 4.88 -23.94 -11.62
C THR A 162 4.20 -23.60 -12.95
N ASP A 163 3.94 -22.32 -13.21
CA ASP A 163 3.22 -21.89 -14.41
C ASP A 163 4.19 -21.81 -15.60
N SER A 164 3.69 -21.76 -16.84
CA SER A 164 4.53 -21.58 -18.03
C SER A 164 5.35 -20.28 -17.97
N LEU A 165 6.46 -20.23 -18.70
CA LEU A 165 7.19 -18.97 -18.89
C LEU A 165 6.30 -17.87 -19.48
N PRO A 166 6.66 -16.59 -19.31
CA PRO A 166 5.96 -15.49 -19.95
C PRO A 166 5.81 -15.72 -21.47
N PRO A 167 4.69 -15.28 -22.07
CA PRO A 167 4.47 -15.38 -23.51
C PRO A 167 5.53 -14.62 -24.32
N GLU A 168 5.62 -14.89 -25.63
CA GLU A 168 6.59 -14.22 -26.50
C GLU A 168 6.36 -12.70 -26.58
N ILE A 169 5.09 -12.27 -26.51
CA ILE A 169 4.69 -10.87 -26.32
C ILE A 169 4.53 -10.64 -24.83
N ASN A 170 5.52 -10.01 -24.21
CA ASN A 170 5.51 -9.74 -22.77
C ASN A 170 6.10 -8.36 -22.46
N PHE A 171 5.83 -7.91 -21.23
CA PHE A 171 6.29 -6.64 -20.70
C PHE A 171 7.80 -6.44 -20.81
N TYR A 172 8.61 -7.48 -20.60
CA TYR A 172 10.07 -7.34 -20.60
C TYR A 172 10.64 -7.11 -22.00
N LYS A 173 10.03 -7.73 -23.02
CA LYS A 173 10.39 -7.51 -24.42
C LYS A 173 10.03 -6.09 -24.86
N ASP A 174 8.82 -5.64 -24.51
CA ASP A 174 8.37 -4.29 -24.85
C ASP A 174 9.14 -3.22 -24.05
N ALA A 175 9.62 -3.53 -22.85
CA ALA A 175 10.44 -2.63 -22.02
C ALA A 175 11.85 -2.39 -22.58
N ASP A 176 12.35 -3.28 -23.44
CA ASP A 176 13.65 -3.12 -24.11
C ASP A 176 13.59 -2.14 -25.30
N GLU A 177 12.40 -1.68 -25.71
CA GLU A 177 12.26 -0.65 -26.74
C GLU A 177 12.96 0.66 -26.32
N GLU A 178 13.80 1.20 -27.21
CA GLU A 178 14.65 2.35 -26.93
C GLU A 178 13.85 3.65 -26.89
N ASP A 179 12.91 3.82 -27.83
CA ASP A 179 12.04 5.00 -27.88
C ASP A 179 11.02 4.98 -26.74
N ALA A 180 11.07 6.02 -25.90
CA ALA A 180 10.24 6.10 -24.71
C ALA A 180 8.74 6.21 -25.00
N ASP A 181 8.33 6.95 -26.03
CA ASP A 181 6.92 7.11 -26.39
C ASP A 181 6.37 5.79 -26.96
N LYS A 182 7.10 5.18 -27.89
CA LYS A 182 6.75 3.89 -28.48
C LYS A 182 6.68 2.79 -27.43
N ARG A 183 7.69 2.69 -26.55
CA ARG A 183 7.71 1.76 -25.40
C ARG A 183 6.47 1.92 -24.54
N MET A 184 6.18 3.15 -24.10
CA MET A 184 5.07 3.41 -23.19
C MET A 184 3.71 3.15 -23.86
N ARG A 185 3.54 3.45 -25.16
CA ARG A 185 2.31 3.14 -25.91
C ARG A 185 2.10 1.64 -26.07
N LEU A 186 3.13 0.90 -26.49
CA LEU A 186 3.08 -0.55 -26.66
C LEU A 186 2.69 -1.24 -25.34
N ILE A 187 3.38 -0.89 -24.26
CA ILE A 187 3.10 -1.46 -22.94
C ILE A 187 1.67 -1.12 -22.50
N ASN A 188 1.25 0.14 -22.61
CA ASN A 188 -0.11 0.55 -22.22
C ASN A 188 -1.21 -0.22 -22.97
N GLN A 189 -1.04 -0.42 -24.28
CA GLN A 189 -1.99 -1.16 -25.11
C GLN A 189 -2.12 -2.62 -24.67
N ASN A 190 -1.01 -3.27 -24.34
CA ASN A 190 -0.98 -4.69 -24.00
C ASN A 190 -1.30 -4.98 -22.53
N VAL A 191 -0.91 -4.09 -21.61
CA VAL A 191 -1.02 -4.32 -20.16
C VAL A 191 -2.39 -3.96 -19.59
N ILE A 192 -3.13 -3.04 -20.22
CA ILE A 192 -4.45 -2.60 -19.75
C ILE A 192 -5.52 -3.29 -20.58
N LYS A 193 -6.45 -3.94 -19.88
CA LYS A 193 -7.59 -4.62 -20.51
C LYS A 193 -8.52 -3.60 -21.17
N HIS A 194 -9.03 -3.94 -22.36
CA HIS A 194 -9.87 -3.09 -23.21
C HIS A 194 -10.92 -2.23 -22.48
N PRO A 195 -11.69 -2.72 -21.48
CA PRO A 195 -12.70 -1.90 -20.81
C PRO A 195 -12.15 -0.70 -20.03
N TYR A 196 -10.83 -0.66 -19.78
CA TYR A 196 -10.17 0.33 -18.93
C TYR A 196 -9.07 1.13 -19.64
N GLN A 197 -8.81 0.90 -20.93
CA GLN A 197 -7.71 1.56 -21.67
C GLN A 197 -7.84 3.08 -21.75
N GLU A 198 -9.07 3.62 -21.72
CA GLU A 198 -9.29 5.08 -21.73
C GLU A 198 -9.13 5.74 -20.35
N VAL A 199 -9.15 4.95 -19.26
CA VAL A 199 -9.22 5.46 -17.88
C VAL A 199 -8.02 5.07 -17.03
N VAL A 200 -7.29 4.02 -17.40
CA VAL A 200 -6.09 3.59 -16.70
C VAL A 200 -4.91 3.80 -17.61
N GLU A 201 -3.79 4.20 -17.03
CA GLU A 201 -2.54 4.37 -17.74
C GLU A 201 -1.37 3.87 -16.87
N LEU A 202 -0.42 3.18 -17.48
CA LEU A 202 0.95 3.11 -17.00
C LEU A 202 1.60 4.47 -17.23
N SER A 203 1.61 5.31 -16.19
CA SER A 203 2.14 6.68 -16.31
C SER A 203 3.64 6.74 -16.09
N PHE A 204 4.21 5.83 -15.29
CA PHE A 204 5.64 5.81 -15.01
C PHE A 204 6.18 4.40 -15.06
N LEU A 205 7.37 4.26 -15.64
CA LEU A 205 8.14 3.04 -15.69
C LEU A 205 9.56 3.36 -15.23
N ASN A 206 9.85 3.07 -13.95
CA ASN A 206 11.22 3.21 -13.44
C ASN A 206 11.95 1.87 -13.61
N ARG A 207 13.25 1.94 -13.90
CA ARG A 207 14.14 0.79 -14.10
C ARG A 207 15.34 0.88 -13.17
N GLU A 208 15.69 -0.23 -12.55
CA GLU A 208 16.87 -0.42 -11.72
C GLU A 208 17.66 -1.61 -12.31
N VAL A 209 18.94 -1.41 -12.61
CA VAL A 209 19.83 -2.46 -13.13
C VAL A 209 20.78 -2.87 -12.01
N ILE A 210 20.78 -4.16 -11.68
CA ILE A 210 21.63 -4.74 -10.65
C ILE A 210 22.79 -5.44 -11.36
N THR A 211 24.00 -4.93 -11.16
CA THR A 211 25.23 -5.55 -11.65
C THR A 211 25.84 -6.45 -10.59
N ALA A 212 26.26 -7.66 -10.96
CA ALA A 212 26.97 -8.59 -10.09
C ALA A 212 28.27 -9.06 -10.73
N ILE A 213 29.10 -9.72 -9.91
CA ILE A 213 30.33 -10.36 -10.38
C ILE A 213 29.96 -11.76 -10.90
N GLY A 214 30.23 -11.99 -12.18
CA GLY A 214 30.16 -13.30 -12.81
C GLY A 214 31.57 -13.90 -12.97
N TYR A 215 31.66 -15.22 -12.88
CA TYR A 215 32.89 -15.96 -13.18
C TYR A 215 32.71 -16.70 -14.49
N LYS A 216 33.59 -16.44 -15.45
CA LYS A 216 33.60 -17.18 -16.71
C LYS A 216 34.61 -18.32 -16.59
N ALA A 217 34.13 -19.55 -16.73
CA ALA A 217 35.03 -20.70 -16.85
C ALA A 217 35.74 -20.62 -18.21
N VAL A 218 37.06 -20.48 -18.19
CA VAL A 218 37.90 -20.49 -19.40
C VAL A 218 38.46 -21.90 -19.56
N PRO A 219 38.46 -22.50 -20.77
CA PRO A 219 39.08 -23.80 -20.98
C PRO A 219 40.60 -23.73 -20.77
N PHE A 220 41.13 -24.61 -19.91
CA PHE A 220 42.55 -24.89 -19.62
C PHE A 220 43.39 -23.81 -18.91
N GLU A 221 44.01 -24.22 -17.80
CA GLU A 221 45.14 -23.62 -17.03
C GLU A 221 45.11 -22.14 -16.64
N LYS A 222 44.04 -21.39 -16.95
CA LYS A 222 43.86 -20.02 -16.49
C LYS A 222 42.92 -19.93 -15.28
N GLU A 223 43.27 -19.05 -14.34
CA GLU A 223 42.37 -18.66 -13.26
C GLU A 223 41.05 -18.13 -13.83
N THR A 224 39.94 -18.44 -13.16
CA THR A 224 38.59 -17.99 -13.57
C THR A 224 38.55 -16.48 -13.74
N GLU A 225 38.21 -16.02 -14.95
CA GLU A 225 38.13 -14.58 -15.23
C GLU A 225 36.94 -13.96 -14.51
N ARG A 226 37.23 -12.95 -13.69
CA ARG A 226 36.23 -12.12 -13.03
C ARG A 226 35.63 -11.15 -14.04
N THR A 227 34.31 -11.22 -14.23
CA THR A 227 33.56 -10.34 -15.13
C THR A 227 32.44 -9.64 -14.35
N PHE A 228 31.99 -8.48 -14.83
CA PHE A 228 30.80 -7.82 -14.31
C PHE A 228 29.66 -8.07 -15.30
N ILE A 229 28.52 -8.54 -14.80
CA ILE A 229 27.33 -8.85 -15.58
C ILE A 229 26.13 -8.10 -15.01
N ASP A 230 25.18 -7.77 -15.87
CA ASP A 230 23.84 -7.34 -15.43
C ASP A 230 23.09 -8.58 -14.91
N ASP A 231 23.04 -8.74 -13.59
CA ASP A 231 22.42 -9.91 -12.96
C ASP A 231 20.89 -9.85 -13.02
N ASP A 232 20.32 -8.67 -12.74
CA ASP A 232 18.89 -8.47 -12.83
C ASP A 232 18.52 -7.05 -13.27
N THR A 233 17.34 -6.91 -13.85
CA THR A 233 16.71 -5.62 -14.09
C THR A 233 15.35 -5.62 -13.40
N ILE A 234 15.19 -4.71 -12.45
CA ILE A 234 13.95 -4.51 -11.70
C ILE A 234 13.19 -3.32 -12.29
N TYR A 235 11.94 -3.58 -12.67
CA TYR A 235 11.01 -2.57 -13.15
C TYR A 235 9.98 -2.21 -12.07
N TYR A 236 9.68 -0.92 -11.97
CA TYR A 236 8.66 -0.38 -11.08
C TYR A 236 7.55 0.33 -11.86
N PRO A 237 6.64 -0.42 -12.51
CA PRO A 237 5.52 0.21 -13.23
C PRO A 237 4.51 0.80 -12.24
N ILE A 238 4.11 2.04 -12.51
CA ILE A 238 3.15 2.82 -11.71
C ILE A 238 1.91 3.10 -12.56
N PHE A 239 0.81 2.46 -12.18
CA PHE A 239 -0.49 2.63 -12.82
C PHE A 239 -1.28 3.75 -12.14
N THR A 240 -1.90 4.60 -12.94
CA THR A 240 -2.80 5.67 -12.48
C THR A 240 -4.20 5.48 -13.08
N VAL A 241 -5.19 6.05 -12.40
CA VAL A 241 -6.57 6.13 -12.91
C VAL A 241 -6.95 7.59 -13.10
N TYR A 242 -7.51 7.87 -14.28
CA TYR A 242 -8.14 9.11 -14.67
C TYR A 242 -9.67 8.91 -14.66
N PRO A 243 -10.37 9.24 -13.56
CA PRO A 243 -11.78 8.90 -13.38
C PRO A 243 -12.70 9.52 -14.44
N PHE A 244 -12.26 10.63 -15.04
CA PHE A 244 -13.06 11.47 -15.93
C PHE A 244 -12.71 11.33 -17.42
N ALA A 245 -11.55 10.73 -17.75
CA ALA A 245 -11.01 10.31 -19.07
C ALA A 245 -11.20 11.19 -20.34
N SER A 246 -12.04 12.21 -20.37
CA SER A 246 -12.63 12.76 -21.60
C SER A 246 -12.88 14.27 -21.60
N LEU A 247 -12.30 15.02 -20.66
CA LEU A 247 -12.24 16.48 -20.79
C LEU A 247 -10.92 16.78 -21.51
N GLU A 248 -10.98 17.03 -22.82
CA GLU A 248 -9.97 17.70 -23.67
C GLU A 248 -8.59 17.94 -23.04
N GLY A 249 -7.79 16.87 -22.94
CA GLY A 249 -6.50 16.88 -22.23
C GLY A 249 -6.66 16.31 -20.82
N LYS A 250 -6.14 15.09 -20.61
CA LYS A 250 -6.19 14.33 -19.35
C LYS A 250 -6.27 15.28 -18.16
N SER A 251 -7.44 15.34 -17.53
CA SER A 251 -7.62 16.09 -16.29
C SER A 251 -6.46 15.77 -15.36
N ASP A 252 -5.80 16.79 -14.81
CA ASP A 252 -4.73 16.63 -13.79
C ASP A 252 -5.20 15.82 -12.56
N PHE A 253 -6.50 15.57 -12.46
CA PHE A 253 -7.09 14.71 -11.46
C PHE A 253 -6.89 13.23 -11.79
N TYR A 254 -5.78 12.68 -11.28
CA TYR A 254 -5.50 11.25 -11.25
C TYR A 254 -5.13 10.77 -9.85
N HIS A 255 -5.21 9.47 -9.63
CA HIS A 255 -4.68 8.83 -8.44
C HIS A 255 -3.95 7.54 -8.79
N ILE A 256 -3.02 7.13 -7.93
CA ILE A 256 -2.24 5.90 -8.11
C ILE A 256 -3.14 4.70 -7.85
N LEU A 257 -3.27 3.83 -8.85
CA LEU A 257 -3.99 2.57 -8.76
C LEU A 257 -3.14 1.51 -8.05
N MET A 258 -1.92 1.34 -8.53
CA MET A 258 -1.03 0.26 -8.12
C MET A 258 0.41 0.61 -8.49
N LYS A 259 1.34 0.21 -7.62
CA LYS A 259 2.77 0.13 -7.93
C LYS A 259 3.18 -1.33 -7.88
N LEU A 260 3.91 -1.78 -8.89
CA LEU A 260 4.49 -3.12 -8.89
C LEU A 260 6.00 -3.06 -8.79
N LYS A 261 6.59 -4.20 -8.43
CA LYS A 261 8.02 -4.48 -8.50
C LYS A 261 8.15 -5.77 -9.29
N LEU A 262 8.75 -5.69 -10.48
CA LEU A 262 8.88 -6.79 -11.42
C LEU A 262 10.36 -7.04 -11.69
N SER A 263 10.86 -8.21 -11.31
CA SER A 263 12.23 -8.64 -11.64
C SER A 263 12.21 -9.40 -12.97
N ARG A 264 13.14 -9.09 -13.88
CA ARG A 264 13.31 -9.80 -15.14
C ARG A 264 13.79 -11.22 -14.86
N LYS A 265 14.83 -11.36 -14.04
CA LYS A 265 15.38 -12.66 -13.64
C LYS A 265 14.29 -13.57 -13.04
N ALA A 266 13.52 -13.07 -12.09
CA ALA A 266 12.46 -13.84 -11.43
C ALA A 266 11.35 -14.32 -12.38
N ALA A 267 11.05 -13.59 -13.46
CA ALA A 267 10.01 -13.99 -14.41
C ALA A 267 10.44 -15.19 -15.27
N PHE A 268 11.74 -15.28 -15.60
CA PHE A 268 12.28 -16.29 -16.51
C PHE A 268 12.95 -17.48 -15.82
N ILE A 269 13.14 -17.46 -14.49
CA ILE A 269 13.66 -18.62 -13.73
C ILE A 269 12.67 -19.80 -13.79
N LYS A 270 13.09 -20.96 -14.32
CA LYS A 270 12.35 -22.24 -14.24
C LYS A 270 12.76 -23.01 -12.98
N ASN A 271 11.91 -23.94 -12.52
CA ASN A 271 12.24 -24.87 -11.44
C ASN A 271 13.55 -25.61 -11.76
N GLY A 272 14.60 -25.36 -10.97
CA GLY A 272 15.93 -25.98 -11.13
C GLY A 272 17.10 -25.10 -10.68
N GLU A 273 16.97 -23.76 -10.77
CA GLU A 273 18.08 -22.82 -10.48
C GLU A 273 18.10 -22.30 -9.03
N ARG A 274 17.20 -22.76 -8.16
CA ARG A 274 17.10 -22.30 -6.76
C ARG A 274 18.11 -22.95 -5.82
N LEU A 275 19.32 -23.27 -6.28
CA LEU A 275 20.35 -23.83 -5.40
C LEU A 275 21.29 -22.80 -4.79
N LEU A 276 21.31 -21.53 -5.21
CA LEU A 276 22.25 -20.54 -4.63
C LEU A 276 21.70 -19.12 -4.59
N THR A 277 20.65 -18.87 -3.80
CA THR A 277 20.36 -17.57 -3.15
C THR A 277 19.00 -17.66 -2.45
N ARG A 278 18.99 -18.31 -1.28
CA ARG A 278 18.07 -17.92 -0.21
C ARG A 278 18.82 -16.87 0.57
N ASP A 279 18.43 -15.61 0.38
CA ASP A 279 18.33 -14.59 1.43
C ASP A 279 17.55 -13.41 0.84
N PHE A 280 16.76 -12.74 1.69
CA PHE A 280 15.75 -11.68 1.46
C PHE A 280 14.29 -12.15 1.28
#